data_AF-A0A2T2UQL7-F1
#
_entry.id   AF-A0A2T2UQL7-F1
#
_cell.length_a   1.000
_cell.length_b   1.000
_cell.length_c   1.000
_cell.angle_alpha   90.00
_cell.angle_beta   90.00
_cell.angle_gamma   90.00
#
_symmetry.space_group_name_H-M   'P 1'
#
loop_
_entity.id
_entity.type
_entity.pdbx_description
1 polymer ?
#
loop_
_entity_poly.entity_id
_entity_poly.type
_entity_poly.pdbx_seq_one_letter_code
_entity_poly.pdbx_strand_id
1 'polypeptide(L)'
;MIRLVPENRLYKVYKNGEPIPNVGPFEKEGALIDALIQINQSTQLQRGTVLVHVYETDATPLGIGRKYLGSIDGGTVLMMGEVDEERVRA
;
A
#
# COMPACT_ATOMS: atom_id res chain seq x y z
N MET A 1 -12.48 -2.47 -19.06
CA MET A 1 -11.02 -2.28 -19.18
C MET A 1 -10.39 -2.90 -17.94
N ILE A 2 -9.44 -3.82 -18.09
CA ILE A 2 -8.67 -4.35 -16.96
C ILE A 2 -7.39 -3.52 -16.91
N ARG A 3 -7.19 -2.73 -15.85
CA ARG A 3 -5.94 -2.00 -15.63
C ARG A 3 -4.89 -3.04 -15.25
N LEU A 4 -3.85 -3.19 -16.06
CA LEU A 4 -2.73 -4.07 -15.74
C LEU A 4 -1.93 -3.40 -14.62
N VAL A 5 -2.15 -3.83 -13.37
CA VAL A 5 -1.31 -3.42 -12.25
C VAL A 5 0.10 -3.93 -12.54
N PRO A 6 1.14 -3.08 -12.55
CA PRO A 6 2.50 -3.53 -12.78
C PRO A 6 2.90 -4.54 -11.70
N GLU A 7 3.41 -5.70 -12.12
CA GLU A 7 3.66 -6.88 -11.25
C GLU A 7 4.80 -6.68 -10.23
N ASN A 8 5.42 -5.49 -10.20
CA ASN A 8 6.63 -5.19 -9.44
C ASN A 8 6.38 -4.08 -8.41
N ARG A 9 5.34 -4.25 -7.58
CA ARG A 9 4.98 -3.31 -6.52
C ARG A 9 5.16 -3.97 -5.16
N LEU A 10 5.62 -3.17 -4.19
CA LEU A 10 5.67 -3.53 -2.80
C LEU A 10 4.98 -2.45 -1.98
N TYR A 11 4.00 -2.85 -1.19
CA TYR A 11 3.19 -1.96 -0.37
C TYR A 11 3.54 -2.16 1.10
N LYS A 12 3.78 -1.07 1.83
CA LYS A 12 3.99 -1.08 3.27
C LYS A 12 3.02 -0.16 3.96
N VAL A 13 2.44 -0.62 5.05
CA VAL A 13 1.45 0.15 5.81
C VAL A 13 2.13 0.83 6.99
N TYR A 14 1.90 2.14 7.09
CA TYR A 14 2.41 3.00 8.13
C TYR A 14 1.25 3.60 8.91
N LYS A 15 1.39 3.71 10.23
CA LYS A 15 0.47 4.44 11.11
C LYS A 15 1.25 5.51 11.86
N ASN A 16 0.80 6.76 11.80
CA ASN A 16 1.48 7.89 12.44
C ASN A 16 2.97 8.01 12.06
N GLY A 17 3.32 7.68 10.82
CA GLY A 17 4.70 7.73 10.31
C GLY A 17 5.56 6.51 10.66
N GLU A 18 5.06 5.55 11.44
CA GLU A 18 5.77 4.32 11.79
C GLU A 18 5.21 3.10 11.06
N PRO A 19 6.04 2.14 10.63
CA PRO A 19 5.55 0.91 10.01
C PRO A 19 4.74 0.09 11.02
N ILE A 20 3.58 -0.40 10.61
CA ILE A 20 2.78 -1.26 11.49
C ILE A 20 3.43 -2.65 11.55
N PRO A 21 3.85 -3.13 12.73
CA PRO A 21 4.48 -4.44 12.84
C PRO A 21 3.49 -5.55 12.45
N ASN A 22 4.01 -6.58 11.77
CA ASN A 22 3.26 -7.75 11.30
C ASN A 22 2.17 -7.46 10.24
N VAL A 23 2.15 -6.26 9.65
CA VAL A 23 1.23 -5.90 8.56
C VAL A 23 2.04 -5.62 7.29
N GLY A 24 2.37 -6.70 6.57
CA GLY A 24 3.12 -6.63 5.33
C GLY A 24 4.66 -6.65 5.50
N PRO A 25 5.43 -6.38 4.44
CA PRO A 25 5.00 -5.77 3.17
C PRO A 25 4.13 -6.69 2.29
N PHE A 26 3.35 -6.10 1.38
CA PHE A 26 2.48 -6.81 0.44
C PHE A 26 2.99 -6.64 -0.98
N GLU A 27 3.04 -7.72 -1.75
CA GLU A 27 3.35 -7.68 -3.19
C GLU A 27 2.08 -7.67 -4.06
N LYS A 28 0.95 -8.10 -3.47
CA LYS A 28 -0.36 -8.14 -4.13
C LYS A 28 -1.28 -7.10 -3.53
N GLU A 29 -1.94 -6.33 -4.40
CA GLU A 29 -2.86 -5.28 -3.98
C GLU A 29 -4.08 -5.82 -3.21
N GLY A 30 -4.63 -6.98 -3.62
CA GLY A 30 -5.72 -7.61 -2.88
C GLY A 30 -5.37 -7.91 -1.42
N ALA A 31 -4.15 -8.41 -1.16
CA ALA A 31 -3.68 -8.69 0.20
C ALA A 31 -3.49 -7.40 1.03
N LEU A 32 -3.07 -6.31 0.39
CA LEU A 32 -3.02 -4.99 1.01
C LEU A 32 -4.43 -4.52 1.41
N ILE A 33 -5.40 -4.63 0.51
CA ILE A 33 -6.78 -4.19 0.74
C ILE A 33 -7.39 -4.98 1.90
N ASP A 34 -7.23 -6.31 1.92
CA ASP A 34 -7.69 -7.17 3.02
C ASP A 34 -7.10 -6.73 4.37
N ALA A 35 -5.80 -6.42 4.41
CA ALA A 35 -5.14 -5.93 5.61
C ALA A 35 -5.68 -4.56 6.05
N LEU A 36 -5.91 -3.63 5.11
CA LEU A 36 -6.50 -2.33 5.41
C LEU A 36 -7.93 -2.45 5.96
N ILE A 37 -8.73 -3.40 5.45
CA ILE A 37 -10.07 -3.70 5.99
C ILE A 37 -9.95 -4.13 7.46
N GLN A 38 -9.04 -5.05 7.77
CA GLN A 38 -8.85 -5.54 9.14
C GLN A 38 -8.38 -4.43 10.10
N ILE A 39 -7.47 -3.56 9.65
CA ILE A 39 -6.99 -2.42 10.44
C ILE A 39 -8.13 -1.42 10.68
N ASN A 40 -8.95 -1.16 9.65
CA ASN A 40 -10.09 -0.26 9.76
C ASN A 40 -11.14 -0.75 10.73
N GLN A 41 -11.45 -2.05 10.69
CA GLN A 41 -12.35 -2.68 11.64
C GLN A 41 -11.84 -2.61 13.09
N SER A 42 -10.51 -2.68 13.28
CA SER A 42 -9.91 -2.73 14.62
C SER A 42 -9.68 -1.35 15.24
N THR A 43 -9.50 -0.28 14.44
CA THR A 43 -9.03 1.01 14.95
C THR A 43 -9.78 2.26 14.44
N GLN A 44 -10.78 2.11 13.56
CA GLN A 44 -11.45 3.21 12.85
C GLN A 44 -10.43 4.17 12.19
N LEU A 45 -10.07 3.91 10.93
CA LEU A 45 -9.07 4.71 10.22
C LEU A 45 -9.54 6.16 10.08
N GLN A 46 -8.90 7.07 10.82
CA GLN A 46 -8.97 8.49 10.51
C GLN A 46 -8.08 8.79 9.31
N ARG A 47 -8.53 9.74 8.48
CA ARG A 47 -7.81 10.17 7.28
C ARG A 47 -6.44 10.74 7.66
N GLY A 48 -5.40 10.33 6.94
CA GLY A 48 -4.00 10.71 7.18
C GLY A 48 -3.31 9.93 8.31
N THR A 49 -4.04 9.11 9.07
CA THR A 49 -3.46 8.31 10.17
C THR A 49 -2.78 7.05 9.66
N VAL A 50 -3.29 6.46 8.58
CA VAL A 50 -2.69 5.30 7.93
C VAL A 50 -2.33 5.61 6.49
N LEU A 51 -1.04 5.42 6.18
CA LEU A 51 -0.48 5.63 4.86
C LEU A 51 0.01 4.29 4.29
N VAL A 52 -0.20 4.11 3.00
CA VAL A 52 0.40 3.04 2.22
C VAL A 52 1.59 3.63 1.46
N HIS A 53 2.79 3.22 1.83
CA HIS A 53 4.00 3.52 1.08
C HIS A 53 4.13 2.53 -0.06
N VAL A 54 4.33 3.04 -1.27
CA VAL A 54 4.45 2.24 -2.48
C VAL A 54 5.89 2.26 -2.97
N TYR A 55 6.42 1.08 -3.25
CA TYR A 55 7.74 0.90 -3.82
C TYR A 55 7.63 0.14 -5.13
N GLU A 56 8.46 0.53 -6.09
CA GLU A 56 8.77 -0.28 -7.26
C GLU A 56 9.91 -1.22 -6.93
N THR A 57 9.72 -2.51 -7.23
CA THR A 57 10.74 -3.54 -7.09
C THR A 57 11.40 -3.81 -8.43
N ASP A 58 12.65 -4.30 -8.40
CA ASP A 58 13.40 -4.66 -9.60
C ASP A 58 13.02 -6.04 -10.17
N ALA A 59 11.91 -6.64 -9.73
CA ALA A 59 11.46 -7.99 -10.07
C ALA A 59 12.49 -9.10 -9.76
N THR A 60 13.57 -8.79 -9.04
CA THR A 60 14.54 -9.81 -8.65
C THR A 60 13.93 -10.68 -7.53
N PRO A 61 14.19 -11.99 -7.50
CA PRO A 61 13.72 -12.86 -6.41
C PRO A 61 14.19 -12.41 -5.02
N LEU A 62 15.26 -11.62 -4.98
CA LEU A 62 15.83 -11.06 -3.75
C LEU A 62 15.22 -9.70 -3.39
N GLY A 63 14.48 -9.06 -4.30
CA GLY A 63 13.81 -7.76 -4.09
C GLY A 63 14.74 -6.67 -3.56
N ILE A 64 16.00 -6.68 -4.01
CA ILE A 64 17.10 -5.84 -3.48
C ILE A 64 16.92 -4.40 -3.94
N GLY A 65 16.55 -4.19 -5.20
CA GLY A 65 16.16 -2.88 -5.71
C GLY A 65 14.75 -2.53 -5.25
N ARG A 66 14.64 -1.49 -4.40
CA ARG A 66 13.36 -0.89 -4.01
C ARG A 66 13.44 0.61 -4.22
N LYS A 67 12.65 1.13 -5.14
CA LYS A 67 12.52 2.57 -5.37
C LYS A 67 11.22 3.03 -4.75
N TYR A 68 11.30 3.96 -3.78
CA TYR A 68 10.11 4.59 -3.23
C TYR A 68 9.43 5.43 -4.33
N LEU A 69 8.15 5.17 -4.56
CA LEU A 69 7.34 5.91 -5.53
C LEU A 69 6.53 7.02 -4.86
N GLY A 70 6.20 6.86 -3.58
CA GLY A 70 5.39 7.79 -2.82
C GLY A 70 4.41 7.09 -1.89
N SER A 71 3.38 7.80 -1.44
CA SER A 71 2.43 7.31 -0.45
C SER A 71 1.00 7.72 -0.77
N ILE A 72 0.05 6.87 -0.40
CA ILE A 72 -1.38 7.15 -0.50
C ILE A 72 -2.08 6.87 0.83
N ASP A 73 -3.14 7.62 1.13
CA ASP A 73 -3.97 7.41 2.31
C ASP A 73 -4.70 6.06 2.24
N GLY A 74 -4.61 5.26 3.31
CA GLY A 74 -5.22 3.92 3.36
C GLY A 74 -6.75 3.95 3.28
N GLY A 75 -7.39 5.01 3.79
CA GLY A 75 -8.83 5.21 3.62
C GLY A 75 -9.21 5.46 2.16
N THR A 76 -8.35 6.16 1.41
CA THR A 76 -8.53 6.38 -0.04
C THR A 76 -8.40 5.07 -0.82
N VAL A 77 -7.43 4.23 -0.48
CA VAL A 77 -7.28 2.88 -1.09
C VAL A 77 -8.52 2.03 -0.83
N LEU A 78 -9.05 2.02 0.39
CA LEU A 78 -10.30 1.29 0.71
C LEU A 78 -11.51 1.81 -0.05
N MET A 79 -11.60 3.12 -0.25
CA MET A 79 -12.71 3.74 -0.98
C MET A 79 -12.67 3.42 -2.48
N MET A 80 -11.49 3.38 -3.08
CA MET A 80 -11.31 3.07 -4.50
C MET A 80 -11.29 1.57 -4.78
N GLY A 81 -10.92 0.76 -3.79
CA GLY A 81 -10.69 -0.67 -3.96
C GLY A 81 -9.43 -1.01 -4.75
N GLU A 82 -8.53 -0.04 -4.95
CA GLU A 82 -7.25 -0.17 -5.64
C GLU A 82 -6.27 0.92 -5.19
N VAL A 83 -4.98 0.75 -5.48
CA VAL A 83 -3.96 1.78 -5.27
C VAL A 83 -3.90 2.69 -6.49
N ASP A 84 -4.40 3.92 -6.34
CA ASP A 84 -4.33 4.96 -7.37
C ASP A 84 -2.90 5.50 -7.53
N GLU A 85 -2.14 4.98 -8.51
CA GLU A 85 -0.74 5.36 -8.76
C GLU A 85 -0.54 6.86 -9.07
N GLU A 86 -1.55 7.53 -9.63
CA GLU A 86 -1.45 8.97 -9.91
C GLU A 86 -1.40 9.76 -8.60
N ARG A 87 -2.15 9.31 -7.59
CA ARG A 87 -2.15 9.88 -6.25
C ARG A 87 -0.94 9.52 -5.41
N VAL A 88 -0.33 8.36 -5.66
CA VAL A 88 0.89 7.95 -4.94
C VAL A 88 2.02 8.95 -5.14
N ARG A 89 2.11 9.56 -6.33
CA ARG A 89 3.22 10.44 -6.74
C ARG A 89 2.93 11.93 -6.54
N ALA A 90 1.71 12.30 -6.16
CA ALA A 90 1.23 13.67 -6.01
C ALA A 90 1.48 14.20 -4.59
#